data_AF-A0A960F6I1-F1
#
_entry.id   AF-A0A960F6I1-F1
#
_cell.length_a   1.000
_cell.length_b   1.000
_cell.length_c   1.000
_cell.angle_alpha   90.00
_cell.angle_beta   90.00
_cell.angle_gamma   90.00
#
_symmetry.space_group_name_H-M   'P 1'
#
loop_
_entity.id
_entity.type
_entity.pdbx_description
1 polymer ?
#
loop_
_entity_poly.entity_id
_entity_poly.type
_entity_poly.pdbx_seq_one_letter_code
_entity_poly.pdbx_strand_id
1 'polypeptide(L)'
;EQVGEAIGVKSADYVAKDLLGETGEERHRFRSRFALRFGDARSESDASVVRTGLVRSAFNSPFWPFVVASTSIGQEGLDFHLYCHAIVHWNLPGNPVDLEQREGRVHRYKGHAIRKNVAAAHAGAAWAAGGDPWEAMFAAAVAGRADGENDMVPYWSYPGPAAIERYVPSLPFSRDVPKLADLKRSVALYRLVFGQPRQEDLIELLAGVDPATLAELRIDLSPPAVVGPV
;
A
#
# COMPACT_ATOMS: atom_id res chain seq x y z
N GLU A 1 -3.98 -14.09 22.67
CA GLU A 1 -5.29 -14.31 22.04
C GLU A 1 -5.23 -14.14 20.52
N GLN A 2 -4.80 -12.99 19.99
CA GLN A 2 -4.75 -12.70 18.53
C GLN A 2 -3.93 -13.69 17.67
N VAL A 3 -2.82 -14.24 18.17
CA VAL A 3 -2.00 -15.22 17.41
C VAL A 3 -2.75 -16.54 17.19
N GLY A 4 -3.51 -16.99 18.18
CA GLY A 4 -4.30 -18.23 18.07
C GLY A 4 -5.41 -18.11 17.02
N GLU A 5 -6.05 -16.94 16.94
CA GLU A 5 -7.05 -16.64 15.91
C GLU A 5 -6.45 -16.59 14.51
N ALA A 6 -5.29 -15.95 14.35
CA ALA A 6 -4.60 -15.86 13.06
C ALA A 6 -4.20 -17.23 12.51
N ILE A 7 -3.66 -18.10 13.36
CA ILE A 7 -3.28 -19.48 12.98
C ILE A 7 -4.51 -20.36 12.74
N GLY A 8 -5.62 -20.06 13.42
CA GLY A 8 -6.87 -20.82 13.37
C GLY A 8 -7.69 -20.66 12.08
N VAL A 9 -7.28 -19.78 11.15
CA VAL A 9 -8.03 -19.54 9.91
C VAL A 9 -8.07 -20.82 9.06
N LYS A 10 -9.29 -21.32 8.86
CA LYS A 10 -9.55 -22.51 8.05
C LYS A 10 -9.31 -22.23 6.57
N SER A 11 -8.78 -23.22 5.86
CA SER A 11 -8.70 -23.22 4.39
C SER A 11 -10.06 -23.01 3.74
N ALA A 12 -10.07 -22.26 2.64
CA ALA A 12 -11.23 -22.13 1.76
C ALA A 12 -11.17 -23.16 0.63
N ASP A 13 -12.34 -23.71 0.31
CA ASP A 13 -12.51 -24.58 -0.85
C ASP A 13 -12.96 -23.72 -2.03
N TYR A 14 -12.20 -23.79 -3.12
CA TYR A 14 -12.41 -23.07 -4.36
C TYR A 14 -12.89 -24.04 -5.44
N VAL A 15 -13.67 -23.49 -6.38
CA VAL A 15 -14.12 -24.21 -7.57
C VAL A 15 -13.69 -23.39 -8.77
N ALA A 16 -12.73 -23.90 -9.54
CA ALA A 16 -12.38 -23.36 -10.84
C ALA A 16 -13.25 -23.98 -11.92
N LYS A 17 -13.71 -23.16 -12.86
CA LYS A 17 -14.35 -23.61 -14.09
C LYS A 17 -13.25 -23.80 -15.13
N ASP A 18 -13.19 -24.97 -15.75
CA ASP A 18 -12.32 -25.16 -16.91
C ASP A 18 -12.93 -24.44 -18.11
N LEU A 19 -12.16 -23.50 -18.67
CA LEU A 19 -12.54 -22.72 -19.85
C LEU A 19 -11.98 -23.30 -21.15
N LEU A 20 -11.08 -24.28 -21.07
CA LEU A 20 -10.44 -24.94 -22.21
C LEU A 20 -11.05 -26.31 -22.53
N GLY A 21 -11.81 -26.90 -21.61
CA GLY A 21 -12.51 -28.16 -21.82
C GLY A 21 -13.61 -28.08 -22.91
N GLU A 22 -13.80 -29.17 -23.65
CA GLU A 22 -14.68 -29.26 -24.83
C GLU A 22 -16.13 -28.85 -24.58
N THR A 23 -16.63 -29.04 -23.35
CA THR A 23 -17.99 -28.67 -22.94
C THR A 23 -18.06 -27.38 -22.11
N GLY A 24 -16.91 -26.88 -21.62
CA GLY A 24 -16.85 -25.76 -20.69
C GLY A 24 -17.63 -25.99 -19.38
N GLU A 25 -18.02 -27.22 -19.04
CA GLU A 25 -18.78 -27.53 -17.82
C GLU A 25 -17.94 -28.19 -16.73
N GLU A 26 -16.72 -28.62 -17.04
CA GLU A 26 -15.83 -29.26 -16.09
C GLU A 26 -15.40 -28.29 -14.97
N ARG A 27 -15.43 -28.79 -13.74
CA ARG A 27 -15.14 -28.00 -12.54
C ARG A 27 -14.10 -28.70 -11.69
N HIS A 28 -13.02 -27.98 -11.39
CA HIS A 28 -11.96 -28.46 -10.50
C HIS A 28 -12.13 -27.85 -9.12
N ARG A 29 -12.22 -28.71 -8.09
CA ARG A 29 -12.23 -28.28 -6.69
C ARG A 29 -10.82 -28.32 -6.15
N PHE A 30 -10.39 -27.25 -5.49
CA PHE A 30 -9.10 -27.19 -4.83
C PHE A 30 -9.21 -26.40 -3.53
N ARG A 31 -8.32 -26.69 -2.60
CA ARG A 31 -8.31 -26.08 -1.27
C ARG A 31 -7.14 -25.12 -1.17
N SER A 32 -7.37 -23.90 -0.68
CA SER A 32 -6.34 -22.88 -0.54
C SER A 32 -6.31 -22.31 0.87
N ARG A 33 -5.09 -22.21 1.41
CA ARG A 33 -4.73 -21.43 2.61
C ARG A 33 -3.92 -20.18 2.26
N PHE A 34 -3.35 -20.15 1.06
CA PHE A 34 -2.46 -19.10 0.59
C PHE A 34 -3.23 -17.83 0.21
N ALA A 35 -4.29 -18.02 -0.59
CA ALA A 35 -5.13 -16.95 -1.10
C ALA A 35 -6.56 -17.13 -0.59
N LEU A 36 -7.10 -16.10 0.08
CA LEU A 36 -8.47 -16.09 0.58
C LEU A 36 -9.27 -14.94 -0.03
N ARG A 37 -10.55 -15.20 -0.30
CA ARG A 37 -11.51 -14.16 -0.71
C ARG A 37 -11.98 -13.41 0.54
N PHE A 38 -12.02 -12.09 0.44
CA PHE A 38 -12.52 -11.18 1.46
C PHE A 38 -13.83 -10.54 1.00
N GLY A 39 -14.90 -10.84 1.73
CA GLY A 39 -16.28 -10.46 1.40
C GLY A 39 -17.08 -11.65 0.89
N ASP A 40 -18.28 -11.84 1.42
CA ASP A 40 -19.10 -13.02 1.13
C ASP A 40 -19.94 -12.87 -0.15
N ALA A 41 -20.29 -14.00 -0.76
CA ALA A 41 -21.32 -14.06 -1.80
C ALA A 41 -22.62 -14.53 -1.15
N ARG A 42 -23.60 -13.63 -1.08
CA ARG A 42 -25.05 -13.88 -0.89
C ARG A 42 -25.60 -14.05 0.53
N SER A 43 -24.86 -13.81 1.61
CA SER A 43 -25.47 -13.72 2.95
C SER A 43 -24.70 -12.82 3.93
N GLU A 44 -25.34 -11.74 4.37
CA GLU A 44 -24.98 -10.98 5.57
C GLU A 44 -25.51 -11.73 6.81
N SER A 45 -24.89 -12.87 7.11
CA SER A 45 -25.12 -13.57 8.38
C SER A 45 -23.99 -13.24 9.34
N ASP A 46 -24.22 -13.32 10.65
CA ASP A 46 -23.18 -13.08 11.66
C ASP A 46 -21.93 -13.95 11.43
N ALA A 47 -22.11 -15.16 10.88
CA ALA A 47 -21.00 -16.04 10.52
C ALA A 47 -20.09 -15.48 9.41
N SER A 48 -20.63 -14.74 8.43
CA SER A 48 -19.84 -14.16 7.34
C SER A 48 -19.05 -12.93 7.79
N VAL A 49 -19.62 -12.13 8.69
CA VAL A 49 -18.95 -10.99 9.32
C VAL A 49 -17.78 -11.46 10.20
N VAL A 50 -18.01 -12.47 11.05
CA VAL A 50 -16.96 -13.06 11.90
C VAL A 50 -15.83 -13.63 11.05
N ARG A 51 -16.14 -14.34 9.97
CA ARG A 51 -15.13 -14.89 9.05
C ARG A 51 -14.29 -13.79 8.41
N THR A 52 -14.91 -12.68 8.02
CA THR A 52 -14.24 -11.52 7.41
C THR A 52 -13.26 -10.88 8.39
N GLY A 53 -13.67 -10.72 9.66
CA GLY A 53 -12.80 -10.26 10.75
C GLY A 53 -11.59 -11.16 10.97
N LEU A 54 -11.80 -12.48 11.02
CA LEU A 54 -10.72 -13.46 11.18
C LEU A 54 -9.71 -13.43 10.03
N VAL A 55 -10.18 -13.37 8.78
CA VAL A 55 -9.29 -13.27 7.60
C VAL A 55 -8.46 -11.99 7.65
N ARG A 56 -9.05 -10.85 8.08
CA ARG A 56 -8.31 -9.59 8.25
C ARG A 56 -7.21 -9.73 9.31
N SER A 57 -7.55 -10.24 10.50
CA SER A 57 -6.59 -10.40 11.59
C SER A 57 -5.45 -11.32 11.21
N ALA A 58 -5.75 -12.41 10.50
CA ALA A 58 -4.73 -13.35 10.02
C ALA A 58 -3.84 -12.76 8.91
N PHE A 59 -4.41 -12.02 7.95
CA PHE A 59 -3.63 -11.36 6.90
C PHE A 59 -2.74 -10.23 7.45
N ASN A 60 -3.15 -9.58 8.54
CA ASN A 60 -2.32 -8.63 9.29
C ASN A 60 -1.38 -9.30 10.30
N SER A 61 -1.00 -10.55 10.05
CA SER A 61 -0.07 -11.30 10.86
C SER A 61 1.00 -11.93 9.97
N PRO A 62 2.09 -12.48 10.51
CA PRO A 62 3.08 -13.21 9.72
C PRO A 62 2.59 -14.58 9.24
N PHE A 63 1.32 -14.92 9.48
CA PHE A 63 0.70 -16.21 9.15
C PHE A 63 -0.21 -16.12 7.94
N TRP A 64 -0.66 -17.28 7.45
CA TRP A 64 -1.60 -17.39 6.34
C TRP A 64 -2.92 -16.65 6.61
N PRO A 65 -3.56 -16.06 5.58
CA PRO A 65 -3.19 -16.06 4.16
C PRO A 65 -2.13 -15.01 3.78
N PHE A 66 -1.49 -15.17 2.61
CA PHE A 66 -0.56 -14.17 2.05
C PHE A 66 -1.12 -13.42 0.86
N VAL A 67 -2.28 -13.83 0.34
CA VAL A 67 -3.04 -13.08 -0.66
C VAL A 67 -4.48 -12.96 -0.21
N VAL A 68 -5.01 -11.74 -0.29
CA VAL A 68 -6.42 -11.47 -0.06
C VAL A 68 -7.02 -10.80 -1.29
N ALA A 69 -8.07 -11.42 -1.84
CA ALA A 69 -8.83 -10.86 -2.95
C ALA A 69 -10.13 -10.25 -2.42
N SER A 70 -10.33 -8.94 -2.62
CA SER A 70 -11.54 -8.23 -2.18
C SER A 70 -12.23 -7.53 -3.35
N THR A 71 -13.56 -7.37 -3.24
CA THR A 71 -14.39 -6.60 -4.17
C THR A 71 -14.78 -5.25 -3.56
N SER A 72 -15.67 -4.51 -4.21
CA SER A 72 -16.18 -3.23 -3.72
C SER A 72 -16.88 -3.28 -2.35
N ILE A 73 -17.24 -4.47 -1.87
CA ILE A 73 -17.94 -4.65 -0.59
C ILE A 73 -16.96 -4.58 0.61
N GLY A 74 -15.65 -4.75 0.39
CA GLY A 74 -14.63 -4.58 1.44
C GLY A 74 -14.12 -3.15 1.59
N GLN A 75 -14.88 -2.13 1.16
CA GLN A 75 -14.30 -0.83 0.81
C GLN A 75 -14.14 0.21 1.93
N GLU A 76 -14.70 0.05 3.12
CA GLU A 76 -14.54 1.07 4.17
C GLU A 76 -13.79 0.53 5.39
N GLY A 77 -12.83 1.33 5.88
CA GLY A 77 -12.19 1.12 7.18
C GLY A 77 -11.24 -0.08 7.32
N LEU A 78 -10.86 -0.78 6.24
CA LEU A 78 -9.89 -1.87 6.34
C LEU A 78 -8.47 -1.37 6.17
N ASP A 79 -7.61 -1.88 7.04
CA ASP A 79 -6.20 -1.59 7.04
C ASP A 79 -5.39 -2.89 6.92
N PHE A 80 -4.43 -2.89 5.99
CA PHE A 80 -3.61 -4.05 5.63
C PHE A 80 -2.10 -3.74 5.67
N HIS A 81 -1.70 -2.52 6.05
CA HIS A 81 -0.33 -2.04 5.95
C HIS A 81 0.67 -2.84 6.78
N LEU A 82 0.26 -3.61 7.78
CA LEU A 82 1.17 -4.20 8.76
C LEU A 82 2.06 -5.29 8.14
N TYR A 83 1.47 -6.14 7.30
CA TYR A 83 2.15 -7.23 6.59
C TYR A 83 1.91 -7.21 5.07
N CYS A 84 1.33 -6.13 4.53
CA CYS A 84 1.15 -5.95 3.09
C CYS A 84 1.74 -4.62 2.60
N HIS A 85 2.49 -4.66 1.49
CA HIS A 85 2.96 -3.48 0.75
C HIS A 85 2.67 -3.58 -0.74
N ALA A 86 2.02 -4.65 -1.20
CA ALA A 86 1.73 -4.88 -2.60
C ALA A 86 0.22 -4.91 -2.84
N ILE A 87 -0.25 -4.17 -3.82
CA ILE A 87 -1.67 -4.13 -4.22
C ILE A 87 -1.79 -4.44 -5.71
N VAL A 88 -2.72 -5.34 -6.03
CA VAL A 88 -3.07 -5.67 -7.42
C VAL A 88 -4.44 -5.06 -7.72
N HIS A 89 -4.48 -4.11 -8.64
CA HIS A 89 -5.74 -3.58 -9.15
C HIS A 89 -6.20 -4.44 -10.33
N TRP A 90 -7.04 -5.43 -10.04
CA TRP A 90 -7.63 -6.26 -11.09
C TRP A 90 -8.47 -5.41 -12.07
N ASN A 91 -9.19 -4.42 -11.54
CA ASN A 91 -9.88 -3.40 -12.32
C ASN A 91 -9.50 -2.01 -11.78
N LEU A 92 -9.13 -1.11 -12.69
CA LEU A 92 -8.90 0.29 -12.34
C LEU A 92 -10.23 0.98 -11.96
N PRO A 93 -10.26 1.75 -10.86
CA PRO A 93 -11.45 2.54 -10.54
C PRO A 93 -11.62 3.68 -11.54
N GLY A 94 -12.86 4.16 -11.68
CA GLY A 94 -13.16 5.35 -12.50
C GLY A 94 -12.81 6.68 -11.82
N ASN A 95 -12.69 6.69 -10.49
CA ASN A 95 -12.43 7.89 -9.69
C ASN A 95 -11.01 7.85 -9.08
N PRO A 96 -10.20 8.93 -9.18
CA PRO A 96 -8.90 9.02 -8.51
C PRO A 96 -8.99 8.81 -6.99
N VAL A 97 -10.07 9.27 -6.35
CA VAL A 97 -10.28 9.09 -4.90
C VAL A 97 -10.34 7.61 -4.53
N ASP A 98 -11.03 6.80 -5.34
CA ASP A 98 -11.12 5.37 -5.10
C ASP A 98 -9.76 4.68 -5.23
N LEU A 99 -8.90 5.14 -6.16
CA LEU A 99 -7.55 4.60 -6.29
C LEU A 99 -6.73 4.92 -5.04
N GLU A 100 -6.78 6.17 -4.59
CA GLU A 100 -6.09 6.63 -3.39
C GLU A 100 -6.56 5.89 -2.13
N GLN A 101 -7.86 5.72 -1.95
CA GLN A 101 -8.42 4.97 -0.82
C GLN A 101 -8.06 3.48 -0.86
N ARG A 102 -7.95 2.88 -2.05
CA ARG A 102 -7.49 1.49 -2.20
C ARG A 102 -6.03 1.33 -1.80
N GLU A 103 -5.16 2.22 -2.26
CA GLU A 103 -3.73 2.20 -1.91
C GLU A 103 -3.46 2.59 -0.46
N GLY A 104 -4.28 3.48 0.09
CA GLY A 104 -4.23 3.88 1.49
C GLY A 104 -4.43 2.72 2.47
N ARG A 105 -4.85 1.52 2.02
CA ARG A 105 -4.91 0.32 2.86
C ARG A 105 -3.54 -0.29 3.15
N VAL A 106 -2.57 -0.10 2.25
CA VAL A 106 -1.21 -0.61 2.41
C VAL A 106 -0.22 0.52 2.68
N HIS A 107 -0.56 1.75 2.28
CA HIS A 107 0.23 2.93 2.53
C HIS A 107 -0.22 3.65 3.81
N ARG A 108 0.30 3.19 4.96
CA ARG A 108 0.06 3.82 6.27
C ARG A 108 1.38 4.01 7.02
N TYR A 109 1.29 4.79 8.10
CA TYR A 109 2.38 4.98 9.06
C TYR A 109 2.96 3.65 9.52
N LYS A 110 4.30 3.53 9.51
CA LYS A 110 5.03 2.29 9.83
C LYS A 110 4.54 1.07 9.00
N GLY A 111 4.12 1.29 7.75
CA GLY A 111 3.72 0.21 6.82
C GLY A 111 4.81 -0.84 6.59
N HIS A 112 4.41 -1.95 5.97
CA HIS A 112 5.24 -3.14 5.81
C HIS A 112 6.53 -2.85 5.04
N ALA A 113 6.48 -2.04 3.97
CA ALA A 113 7.68 -1.64 3.22
C ALA A 113 8.70 -0.90 4.11
N ILE A 114 8.25 0.08 4.89
CA ILE A 114 9.09 0.83 5.83
C ILE A 114 9.68 -0.12 6.87
N ARG A 115 8.86 -0.99 7.47
CA ARG A 115 9.30 -1.99 8.45
C ARG A 115 10.33 -2.95 7.87
N LYS A 116 10.19 -3.38 6.61
CA LYS A 116 11.18 -4.21 5.92
C LYS A 116 12.52 -3.47 5.78
N ASN A 117 12.50 -2.21 5.37
CA ASN A 117 13.72 -1.42 5.20
C ASN A 117 14.41 -1.15 6.54
N VAL A 118 13.64 -0.77 7.58
CA VAL A 118 14.16 -0.57 8.93
C VAL A 118 14.73 -1.86 9.50
N ALA A 119 14.02 -2.99 9.38
CA ALA A 119 14.53 -4.27 9.84
C ALA A 119 15.81 -4.69 9.10
N ALA A 120 15.89 -4.46 7.78
CA ALA A 120 17.09 -4.76 7.02
C ALA A 120 18.33 -3.98 7.52
N ALA A 121 18.15 -2.74 7.97
CA ALA A 121 19.24 -1.91 8.49
C ALA A 121 19.51 -2.09 9.99
N HIS A 122 18.47 -2.36 10.80
CA HIS A 122 18.52 -2.24 12.26
C HIS A 122 18.10 -3.50 13.02
N ALA A 123 17.99 -4.67 12.38
CA ALA A 123 17.57 -5.92 13.02
C ALA A 123 18.38 -6.29 14.28
N GLY A 124 19.64 -5.85 14.39
CA GLY A 124 20.45 -6.06 15.60
C GLY A 124 19.86 -5.42 16.86
N ALA A 125 19.14 -4.29 16.73
CA ALA A 125 18.52 -3.61 17.86
C ALA A 125 17.31 -4.35 18.42
N ALA A 126 16.65 -5.19 17.60
CA ALA A 126 15.43 -5.93 17.95
C ALA A 126 15.57 -6.79 19.21
N TRP A 127 16.78 -7.31 19.46
CA TRP A 127 17.06 -8.23 20.56
C TRP A 127 17.92 -7.61 21.68
N ALA A 128 18.41 -6.39 21.47
CA ALA A 128 19.30 -5.72 22.41
C ALA A 128 18.53 -5.09 23.59
N ALA A 129 17.31 -4.60 23.33
CA ALA A 129 16.41 -4.10 24.35
C ALA A 129 15.35 -5.18 24.65
N GLY A 130 15.25 -5.66 25.89
CA GLY A 130 14.26 -6.68 26.31
C GLY A 130 12.80 -6.19 26.31
N GLY A 131 12.41 -5.37 25.34
CA GLY A 131 11.08 -4.77 25.15
C GLY A 131 10.52 -5.03 23.74
N ASP A 132 9.73 -4.11 23.18
CA ASP A 132 9.21 -4.24 21.81
C ASP A 132 10.35 -4.15 20.78
N PRO A 133 10.60 -5.21 19.99
CA PRO A 133 11.61 -5.19 18.95
C PRO A 133 11.44 -4.04 17.96
N TRP A 134 10.20 -3.63 17.65
CA TRP A 134 9.93 -2.55 16.71
C TRP A 134 10.30 -1.19 17.28
N GLU A 135 9.96 -0.93 18.55
CA GLU A 135 10.37 0.31 19.21
C GLU A 135 11.90 0.44 19.22
N ALA A 136 12.61 -0.64 19.55
CA ALA A 136 14.06 -0.66 19.55
C ALA A 136 14.65 -0.37 18.15
N MET A 137 14.12 -1.01 17.10
CA MET A 137 14.58 -0.78 15.73
C MET A 137 14.25 0.62 15.22
N PHE A 138 13.07 1.18 15.54
CA PHE A 138 12.74 2.56 15.14
C PHE A 138 13.57 3.59 15.92
N ALA A 139 13.85 3.35 17.20
CA ALA A 139 14.77 4.19 17.96
C ALA A 139 16.19 4.15 17.38
N ALA A 140 16.67 2.97 16.99
CA ALA A 140 17.96 2.82 16.28
C ALA A 140 17.96 3.56 14.94
N ALA A 141 16.86 3.51 14.18
CA ALA A 141 16.71 4.26 12.93
C ALA A 141 16.76 5.79 13.15
N VAL A 142 16.19 6.29 14.24
CA VAL A 142 16.28 7.71 14.62
C VAL A 142 17.68 8.09 15.07
N ALA A 143 18.33 7.24 15.88
CA ALA A 143 19.68 7.47 16.37
C ALA A 143 20.75 7.38 15.26
N GLY A 144 20.46 6.65 14.18
CA GLY A 144 21.34 6.49 13.02
C GLY A 144 21.25 7.61 11.96
N ARG A 145 20.49 8.68 12.22
CA ARG A 145 20.43 9.87 11.34
C ARG A 145 21.81 10.52 11.19
N ALA A 146 22.08 11.06 10.01
CA ALA A 146 23.33 11.77 9.76
C ALA A 146 23.37 13.13 10.50
N ASP A 147 24.57 13.64 10.77
CA ASP A 147 24.75 14.97 11.35
C ASP A 147 24.12 16.03 10.44
N GLY A 148 23.12 16.77 10.96
CA GLY A 148 22.35 17.76 10.21
C GLY A 148 20.97 17.28 9.75
N GLU A 149 20.68 15.99 9.81
CA GLU A 149 19.32 15.47 9.65
C GLU A 149 18.53 15.64 10.95
N ASN A 150 17.37 16.28 10.86
CA ASN A 150 16.50 16.51 11.99
C ASN A 150 15.18 15.74 11.83
N ASP A 151 14.16 16.10 12.59
CA ASP A 151 12.85 15.44 12.52
C ASP A 151 12.12 15.61 11.18
N MET A 152 12.63 16.45 10.26
CA MET A 152 12.16 16.50 8.87
C MET A 152 12.54 15.26 8.06
N VAL A 153 13.45 14.41 8.56
CA VAL A 153 13.73 13.07 8.02
C VAL A 153 13.09 12.02 8.93
N PRO A 154 11.79 11.74 8.76
CA PRO A 154 11.10 10.85 9.66
C PRO A 154 11.51 9.39 9.45
N TYR A 155 11.61 8.63 10.55
CA TYR A 155 11.85 7.18 10.48
C TYR A 155 10.69 6.40 9.85
N TRP A 156 9.51 7.03 9.69
CA TRP A 156 8.37 6.46 8.94
C TRP A 156 8.46 6.71 7.43
N SER A 157 9.55 7.31 6.95
CA SER A 157 9.95 7.36 5.55
C SER A 157 11.41 6.89 5.45
N TYR A 158 11.62 5.58 5.58
CA TYR A 158 12.96 5.01 5.66
C TYR A 158 13.43 4.44 4.31
N PRO A 159 14.62 4.85 3.80
CA PRO A 159 15.10 4.41 2.49
C PRO A 159 15.43 2.91 2.49
N GLY A 160 15.28 2.28 1.33
CA GLY A 160 15.65 0.88 1.15
C GLY A 160 14.98 0.26 -0.07
N PRO A 161 15.25 -1.04 -0.33
CA PRO A 161 14.78 -1.71 -1.53
C PRO A 161 13.28 -2.04 -1.50
N ALA A 162 12.63 -2.09 -0.33
CA ALA A 162 11.20 -2.32 -0.25
C ALA A 162 10.43 -1.02 -0.48
N ALA A 163 9.50 -1.06 -1.42
CA ALA A 163 8.59 0.03 -1.73
C ALA A 163 7.14 -0.45 -1.67
N ILE A 164 6.19 0.47 -1.78
CA ILE A 164 4.80 0.09 -2.00
C ILE A 164 4.64 -0.24 -3.49
N GLU A 165 4.15 -1.44 -3.77
CA GLU A 165 4.08 -1.99 -5.10
C GLU A 165 2.64 -1.93 -5.61
N ARG A 166 2.45 -1.27 -6.76
CA ARG A 166 1.18 -1.21 -7.47
C ARG A 166 1.28 -2.07 -8.72
N TYR A 167 0.46 -3.13 -8.78
CA TYR A 167 0.35 -3.98 -9.95
C TYR A 167 -0.97 -3.73 -10.68
N VAL A 168 -0.88 -3.55 -11.99
CA VAL A 168 -2.03 -3.44 -12.89
C VAL A 168 -1.80 -4.42 -14.05
N PRO A 169 -2.64 -5.46 -14.21
CA PRO A 169 -2.47 -6.42 -15.29
C PRO A 169 -2.56 -5.74 -16.66
N SER A 170 -1.51 -5.88 -17.48
CA SER A 170 -1.50 -5.40 -18.86
C SER A 170 -2.05 -6.48 -19.79
N LEU A 171 -3.38 -6.57 -19.88
CA LEU A 171 -4.02 -7.54 -20.77
C LEU A 171 -3.97 -7.06 -22.24
N PRO A 172 -3.67 -7.95 -23.21
CA PRO A 172 -3.70 -7.60 -24.63
C PRO A 172 -5.03 -6.97 -25.04
N PHE A 173 -4.97 -5.92 -25.86
CA PHE A 173 -6.14 -5.15 -26.33
C PHE A 173 -6.94 -4.44 -25.23
N SER A 174 -6.45 -4.41 -23.99
CA SER A 174 -7.06 -3.61 -22.93
C SER A 174 -6.77 -2.11 -23.10
N ARG A 175 -7.68 -1.28 -22.56
CA ARG A 175 -7.52 0.17 -22.43
C ARG A 175 -6.91 0.57 -21.08
N ASP A 176 -6.42 -0.38 -20.29
CA ASP A 176 -6.01 -0.12 -18.91
C ASP A 176 -4.71 0.69 -18.81
N VAL A 177 -3.78 0.53 -19.75
CA VAL A 177 -2.53 1.31 -19.76
C VAL A 177 -2.79 2.83 -19.89
N PRO A 178 -3.52 3.33 -20.90
CA PRO A 178 -3.82 4.75 -20.98
C PRO A 178 -4.72 5.22 -19.83
N LYS A 179 -5.71 4.41 -19.41
CA LYS A 179 -6.55 4.74 -18.25
C LYS A 179 -5.75 4.91 -16.97
N LEU A 180 -4.73 4.08 -16.74
CA LEU A 180 -3.86 4.20 -15.58
C LEU A 180 -3.08 5.51 -15.59
N ALA A 181 -2.57 5.92 -16.75
CA ALA A 181 -1.85 7.19 -16.90
C ALA A 181 -2.77 8.40 -16.57
N ASP A 182 -3.97 8.41 -17.14
CA ASP A 182 -4.98 9.46 -16.87
C ASP A 182 -5.39 9.50 -15.39
N LEU A 183 -5.55 8.32 -14.79
CA LEU A 183 -5.92 8.17 -13.38
C LEU A 183 -4.80 8.66 -12.45
N LYS A 184 -3.53 8.32 -12.73
CA LYS A 184 -2.36 8.84 -12.00
C LYS A 184 -2.32 10.37 -12.03
N ARG A 185 -2.52 10.96 -13.21
CA ARG A 185 -2.55 12.41 -13.38
C ARG A 185 -3.69 13.05 -12.57
N SER A 186 -4.86 12.40 -12.57
CA SER A 186 -6.02 12.85 -11.81
C SER A 186 -5.78 12.78 -10.29
N VAL A 187 -5.11 11.73 -9.80
CA VAL A 187 -4.70 11.63 -8.39
C VAL A 187 -3.69 12.73 -8.03
N ALA A 188 -2.71 13.01 -8.88
CA ALA A 188 -1.73 14.07 -8.64
C ALA A 188 -2.41 15.45 -8.51
N LEU A 189 -3.34 15.76 -9.43
CA LEU A 189 -4.13 16.99 -9.38
C LEU A 189 -5.02 17.07 -8.15
N TYR A 190 -5.70 15.97 -7.81
CA TYR A 190 -6.51 15.87 -6.59
C TYR A 190 -5.67 16.21 -5.35
N ARG A 191 -4.52 15.54 -5.16
CA ARG A 191 -3.60 15.79 -4.05
C ARG A 191 -3.09 17.24 -4.00
N LEU A 192 -2.80 17.83 -5.15
CA LEU A 192 -2.37 19.22 -5.25
C LEU A 192 -3.46 20.18 -4.72
N VAL A 193 -4.71 19.99 -5.11
CA VAL A 193 -5.85 20.81 -4.64
C VAL A 193 -6.05 20.69 -3.13
N PHE A 194 -5.84 19.50 -2.56
CA PHE A 194 -5.91 19.28 -1.11
C PHE A 194 -4.66 19.74 -0.34
N GLY A 195 -3.66 20.30 -1.01
CA GLY A 195 -2.43 20.77 -0.37
C GLY A 195 -1.52 19.65 0.14
N GLN A 196 -1.68 18.43 -0.38
CA GLN A 196 -0.88 17.25 -0.02
C GLN A 196 -0.20 16.59 -1.23
N PRO A 197 0.51 17.35 -2.10
CA PRO A 197 1.17 16.76 -3.25
C PRO A 197 2.29 15.82 -2.80
N ARG A 198 2.36 14.62 -3.37
CA ARG A 198 3.59 13.83 -3.31
C ARG A 198 4.59 14.45 -4.29
N GLN A 199 5.84 14.57 -3.85
CA GLN A 199 6.90 15.20 -4.64
C GLN A 199 7.06 14.52 -6.00
N GLU A 200 7.09 13.19 -6.04
CA GLU A 200 7.20 12.40 -7.27
C GLU A 200 6.03 12.65 -8.23
N ASP A 201 4.79 12.61 -7.72
CA ASP A 201 3.57 12.85 -8.51
C ASP A 201 3.56 14.26 -9.11
N LEU A 202 4.02 15.25 -8.33
CA LEU A 202 4.08 16.65 -8.77
C LEU A 202 5.15 16.84 -9.85
N ILE A 203 6.33 16.23 -9.68
CA ILE A 203 7.39 16.25 -10.69
C ILE A 203 6.89 15.60 -11.98
N GLU A 204 6.23 14.43 -11.90
CA GLU A 204 5.68 13.74 -13.07
C GLU A 204 4.59 14.59 -13.77
N LEU A 205 3.73 15.26 -13.00
CA LEU A 205 2.69 16.15 -13.53
C LEU A 205 3.28 17.38 -14.25
N LEU A 206 4.38 17.92 -13.73
CA LEU A 206 5.02 19.14 -14.23
C LEU A 206 6.14 18.88 -15.24
N ALA A 207 6.54 17.62 -15.47
CA ALA A 207 7.67 17.26 -16.32
C ALA A 207 7.58 17.75 -17.78
N GLY A 208 6.37 18.08 -18.25
CA GLY A 208 6.11 18.63 -19.59
C GLY A 208 5.85 20.14 -19.63
N VAL A 209 5.95 20.86 -18.51
CA VAL A 209 5.73 22.31 -18.44
C VAL A 209 7.05 23.02 -18.73
N ASP A 210 7.02 24.08 -19.53
CA ASP A 210 8.23 24.82 -19.86
C ASP A 210 8.81 25.56 -18.65
N PRO A 211 10.14 25.78 -18.59
CA PRO A 211 10.79 26.40 -17.45
C PRO A 211 10.33 27.84 -17.15
N ALA A 212 9.88 28.60 -18.15
CA ALA A 212 9.42 29.98 -17.94
C ALA A 212 8.10 29.98 -17.18
N THR A 213 7.14 29.15 -17.61
CA THR A 213 5.87 28.94 -16.90
C THR A 213 6.11 28.39 -15.48
N LEU A 214 7.05 27.45 -15.31
CA LEU A 214 7.39 26.93 -13.97
C LEU A 214 7.97 28.02 -13.06
N ALA A 215 8.76 28.95 -13.59
CA ALA A 215 9.30 30.07 -12.83
C ALA A 215 8.20 31.02 -12.35
N GLU A 216 7.18 31.28 -13.19
CA GLU A 216 6.01 32.10 -12.81
C GLU A 216 5.14 31.44 -11.72
N LEU A 217 5.04 30.10 -11.72
CA LEU A 217 4.24 29.34 -10.76
C LEU A 217 4.97 29.08 -9.43
N ARG A 218 6.29 29.28 -9.37
CA ARG A 218 7.11 28.99 -8.19
C ARG A 218 6.90 30.06 -7.12
N ILE A 219 6.55 29.61 -5.91
CA ILE A 219 6.64 30.46 -4.72
C ILE A 219 8.12 30.52 -4.31
N ASP A 220 8.72 31.70 -4.39
CA ASP A 220 10.07 31.94 -3.89
C ASP A 220 10.03 32.28 -2.40
N LEU A 221 10.45 31.32 -1.58
CA LEU A 221 10.59 31.46 -0.13
C LEU A 221 12.05 31.64 0.29
N SER A 222 12.95 31.93 -0.66
CA SER A 222 14.34 32.21 -0.33
C SER A 222 14.45 33.47 0.54
N PRO A 223 15.41 33.51 1.49
CA PRO A 223 15.62 34.71 2.28
C PRO A 223 15.98 35.88 1.36
N PRO A 224 15.47 37.10 1.63
CA PRO A 224 15.85 38.27 0.85
C PRO A 224 17.37 38.43 0.89
N ALA A 225 17.96 38.77 -0.26
CA ALA A 225 19.40 38.96 -0.37
C ALA A 225 19.87 39.94 0.71
N VAL A 226 20.75 39.47 1.59
CA VAL A 226 21.37 40.31 2.62
C VAL A 226 22.24 41.33 1.88
N VAL A 227 21.74 42.54 1.71
CA VAL A 227 22.55 43.68 1.29
C VAL A 227 23.40 44.05 2.51
N GLY A 228 24.58 43.44 2.62
CA GLY A 228 25.55 43.82 3.64
C GLY A 228 26.03 45.26 3.39
N PRO A 229 26.30 46.05 4.44
CA PRO A 229 26.84 47.40 4.27
C PRO A 229 28.25 47.30 3.67
N VAL A 230 28.47 48.05 2.59
CA VAL A 230 29.77 48.29 1.94
C VAL A 230 30.68 49.07 2.89
#